data_AF-A0A1Q6ETU6-F1
#
_entry.id   AF-A0A1Q6ETU6-F1
#
_cell.length_a   1.000
_cell.length_b   1.000
_cell.length_c   1.000
_cell.angle_alpha   90.00
_cell.angle_beta   90.00
_cell.angle_gamma   90.00
#
_symmetry.space_group_name_H-M   'P 1'
#
loop_
_entity.id
_entity.type
_entity.pdbx_description
1 polymer ?
#
loop_
_entity_poly.entity_id
_entity_poly.type
_entity_poly.pdbx_seq_one_letter_code
_entity_poly.pdbx_strand_id
1 'polypeptide(L)'
;MGRSIDEDELVEEIKSLKIVLDGKDIFPTAAKDTVLRIISEQPTAYDPDKVVEQLEDRKSLMLETFKISESDIDRGRIYGMDKAIEIVKAGGTDEV
;
A
#
# COMPACT_ATOMS: atom_id res chain seq x y z
N MET A 1 3.82 13.57 1.84
CA MET A 1 3.95 12.26 1.19
C MET A 1 4.97 11.46 1.98
N GLY A 2 4.55 10.35 2.58
CA GLY A 2 5.47 9.41 3.22
C GLY A 2 6.23 8.60 2.17
N ARG A 3 7.37 8.03 2.54
CA ARG A 3 8.02 7.00 1.72
C ARG A 3 7.24 5.70 1.89
N SER A 4 6.75 5.11 0.81
CA SER A 4 6.29 3.71 0.83
C SER A 4 7.52 2.83 1.04
N ILE A 5 7.41 1.88 1.95
CA ILE A 5 8.43 0.88 2.24
C ILE A 5 7.82 -0.45 1.84
N ASP A 6 8.53 -1.21 1.01
CA ASP A 6 8.18 -2.60 0.72
C ASP A 6 8.45 -3.41 1.99
N GLU A 7 7.40 -4.01 2.55
CA GLU A 7 7.49 -4.76 3.81
C GLU A 7 8.39 -5.98 3.66
N ASP A 8 8.26 -6.71 2.54
CA ASP A 8 9.02 -7.92 2.29
C ASP A 8 10.51 -7.62 2.11
N GLU A 9 10.82 -6.56 1.37
CA GLU A 9 12.21 -6.09 1.19
C GLU A 9 12.82 -5.67 2.52
N LEU A 10 12.11 -4.89 3.33
CA LEU A 10 12.58 -4.45 4.65
C LEU A 10 12.80 -5.65 5.60
N VAL A 11 11.93 -6.65 5.58
CA VAL A 11 12.05 -7.86 6.39
C VAL A 11 13.34 -8.62 6.03
N GLU A 12 13.66 -8.76 4.75
CA GLU A 12 14.87 -9.43 4.29
C GLU A 12 16.14 -8.63 4.60
N GLU A 13 16.10 -7.31 4.48
CA GLU A 13 17.20 -6.44 4.92
C GLU A 13 17.47 -6.59 6.43
N ILE A 14 16.45 -6.60 7.28
CA ILE A 14 16.61 -6.75 8.73
C ILE A 14 17.17 -8.13 9.10
N LYS A 15 16.71 -9.19 8.43
CA LYS A 15 17.23 -10.55 8.65
C LYS A 15 18.70 -10.65 8.30
N SER A 16 19.12 -10.03 7.20
CA SER A 16 20.51 -10.05 6.72
C SER A 16 21.44 -9.07 7.44
N LEU A 17 20.89 -8.01 8.06
CA LEU A 17 21.65 -6.98 8.76
C LEU A 17 22.55 -7.55 9.86
N LYS A 18 23.85 -7.26 9.83
CA LYS A 18 24.80 -7.68 10.86
C LYS A 18 25.57 -6.49 11.37
N ILE A 19 25.43 -6.19 12.66
CA ILE A 19 26.09 -5.05 13.30
C ILE A 19 27.02 -5.58 14.38
N VAL A 20 28.32 -5.35 14.22
CA VAL A 20 29.35 -5.82 15.14
C VAL A 20 30.07 -4.63 15.76
N LEU A 21 30.14 -4.61 17.08
CA LEU A 21 30.92 -3.63 17.86
C LEU A 21 31.83 -4.39 18.82
N ASP A 22 33.11 -4.07 18.83
CA ASP A 22 34.14 -4.73 19.66
C ASP A 22 34.11 -6.27 19.56
N GLY A 23 33.88 -6.78 18.35
CA GLY A 23 33.81 -8.22 18.07
C GLY A 23 32.53 -8.90 18.55
N LYS A 24 31.59 -8.17 19.13
CA LYS A 24 30.29 -8.67 19.58
C LYS A 24 29.19 -8.27 18.60
N ASP A 25 28.35 -9.23 18.23
CA ASP A 25 27.11 -8.95 17.51
C ASP A 25 26.14 -8.21 18.45
N ILE A 26 25.86 -6.95 18.11
CA ILE A 26 24.94 -6.10 18.89
C ILE A 26 23.53 -6.09 18.32
N PHE A 27 23.29 -6.81 17.21
CA PHE A 27 21.97 -6.99 16.63
C PHE A 27 21.68 -8.48 16.39
N PRO A 28 21.65 -9.29 17.47
CA PRO A 28 21.44 -10.74 17.38
C PRO A 28 20.02 -11.09 16.92
N THR A 29 19.81 -12.35 16.54
CA THR A 29 18.51 -12.87 16.06
C THR A 29 17.34 -12.50 16.97
N ALA A 30 17.47 -12.63 18.29
CA ALA A 30 16.39 -12.27 19.21
C ALA A 30 15.98 -10.79 19.15
N ALA A 31 16.94 -9.89 18.89
CA ALA A 31 16.65 -8.47 18.69
C ALA A 31 15.96 -8.24 17.34
N LYS A 32 16.42 -8.92 16.27
CA LYS A 32 15.78 -8.89 14.95
C LYS A 32 14.34 -9.35 15.01
N ASP A 33 14.07 -10.49 15.63
CA ASP A 33 12.72 -11.05 15.77
C ASP A 33 11.78 -10.06 16.49
N THR A 34 12.30 -9.35 17.48
CA THR A 34 11.55 -8.30 18.19
C THR A 34 11.21 -7.13 17.27
N VAL A 35 12.17 -6.67 16.45
CA VAL A 35 11.94 -5.58 15.48
C VAL A 35 10.95 -6.01 14.41
N LEU A 36 11.11 -7.22 13.84
CA LEU A 36 10.21 -7.77 12.83
C LEU A 36 8.78 -7.88 13.36
N ARG A 37 8.60 -8.31 14.61
CA ARG A 37 7.29 -8.33 15.24
C ARG A 37 6.68 -6.94 15.37
N ILE A 38 7.45 -5.94 15.82
CA ILE A 38 6.99 -4.55 15.92
C ILE A 38 6.53 -4.02 14.56
N ILE A 39 7.29 -4.32 13.49
CA ILE A 39 6.96 -3.93 12.11
C ILE A 39 5.65 -4.58 11.67
N SER A 40 5.50 -5.90 11.85
CA SER A 40 4.28 -6.63 11.49
C SER A 40 3.03 -6.21 12.28
N GLU A 41 3.23 -5.67 13.49
CA GLU A 41 2.16 -5.16 14.36
C GLU A 41 1.86 -3.67 14.10
N GLN A 42 2.67 -2.97 13.28
CA GLN A 42 2.34 -1.58 12.93
C GLN A 42 1.08 -1.56 12.04
N PRO A 43 0.12 -0.67 12.33
CA PRO A 43 -0.93 -0.41 11.36
C PRO A 43 -0.30 0.14 10.09
N THR A 44 -0.71 -0.39 8.93
CA THR A 44 -0.35 0.21 7.65
C THR A 44 -0.84 1.65 7.64
N ALA A 45 -0.07 2.56 7.03
CA ALA A 45 -0.40 4.00 7.03
C ALA A 45 -1.79 4.28 6.42
N TYR A 46 -2.29 3.37 5.59
CA TYR A 46 -3.64 3.32 5.07
C TYR A 46 -4.05 1.86 4.85
N ASP A 47 -5.34 1.58 5.00
CA ASP A 47 -5.96 0.29 4.69
C ASP A 47 -6.38 0.31 3.20
N PRO A 48 -5.75 -0.51 2.32
CA PRO A 48 -6.09 -0.54 0.90
C PRO A 48 -7.55 -0.87 0.62
N ASP A 49 -8.17 -1.77 1.39
CA ASP A 49 -9.57 -2.15 1.22
C ASP A 49 -10.48 -0.96 1.53
N LYS A 50 -10.13 -0.19 2.57
CA LYS A 50 -10.82 1.06 2.91
C LYS A 50 -10.63 2.16 1.87
N VAL A 51 -9.51 2.18 1.16
CA VAL A 51 -9.28 3.11 0.04
C VAL A 51 -10.14 2.71 -1.16
N VAL A 52 -10.24 1.40 -1.46
CA VAL A 52 -11.15 0.87 -2.48
C VAL A 52 -12.59 1.25 -2.19
N GLU A 53 -13.06 1.04 -0.96
CA GLU A 53 -14.43 1.40 -0.53
C GLU A 53 -14.73 2.88 -0.79
N GLN A 54 -13.83 3.77 -0.38
CA GLN A 54 -13.98 5.22 -0.61
C GLN A 54 -13.98 5.60 -2.09
N LEU A 55 -13.21 4.90 -2.93
CA LEU A 55 -13.19 5.14 -4.38
C LEU A 55 -14.47 4.64 -5.06
N GLU A 56 -14.99 3.49 -4.65
CA GLU A 56 -16.27 2.94 -5.13
C GLU A 56 -17.44 3.87 -4.73
N ASP A 57 -17.47 4.36 -3.49
CA ASP A 57 -18.45 5.37 -3.04
C ASP A 57 -18.35 6.66 -3.86
N ARG A 58 -17.13 7.12 -4.14
CA ARG A 58 -16.91 8.33 -4.94
C ARG A 58 -17.36 8.15 -6.37
N LYS A 59 -17.16 6.97 -6.96
CA LYS A 59 -17.66 6.59 -8.29
C LYS A 59 -19.18 6.59 -8.32
N SER A 60 -19.83 6.00 -7.31
CA SER A 60 -21.29 5.98 -7.16
C SER A 60 -21.86 7.40 -7.07
N LEU A 61 -21.29 8.25 -6.20
CA LEU A 61 -21.69 9.65 -6.08
C LEU A 61 -21.52 10.42 -7.41
N MET A 62 -20.52 10.06 -8.21
CA MET A 62 -20.29 10.67 -9.52
C MET A 62 -21.43 10.37 -10.50
N LEU A 63 -21.88 9.12 -10.54
CA LEU A 63 -22.99 8.66 -11.38
C LEU A 63 -24.30 9.34 -10.96
N GLU A 64 -24.55 9.42 -9.65
CA GLU A 64 -25.80 9.97 -9.11
C GLU A 64 -25.85 11.51 -9.16
N THR A 65 -24.79 12.20 -8.73
CA THR A 65 -24.81 13.66 -8.50
C THR A 65 -24.46 14.45 -9.76
N PHE A 66 -23.45 14.03 -10.51
CA PHE A 66 -23.00 14.74 -11.71
C PHE A 66 -23.73 14.27 -12.97
N LYS A 67 -24.68 13.33 -12.84
CA LYS A 67 -25.41 12.71 -13.95
C LYS A 67 -24.48 12.16 -15.02
N ILE A 68 -23.30 11.72 -14.61
CA ILE A 68 -22.32 11.08 -15.48
C ILE A 68 -22.93 9.75 -15.89
N SER A 69 -23.03 9.56 -17.20
CA SER A 69 -23.63 8.36 -17.79
C SER A 69 -22.55 7.52 -18.46
N GLU A 70 -22.90 6.32 -18.92
CA GLU A 70 -21.99 5.53 -19.78
C GLU A 70 -21.88 6.08 -21.22
N SER A 71 -22.38 7.30 -21.47
CA SER A 71 -22.19 7.99 -22.74
C SER A 71 -20.70 8.19 -23.05
N ASP A 72 -20.36 8.25 -24.34
CA ASP A 72 -18.97 8.29 -24.80
C ASP A 72 -18.16 9.49 -24.24
N ILE A 73 -18.84 10.59 -23.85
CA ILE A 73 -18.21 11.79 -23.25
C ILE A 73 -17.78 11.54 -21.79
N ASP A 74 -18.54 10.72 -21.07
CA ASP A 74 -18.38 10.48 -19.62
C ASP A 74 -17.62 9.17 -19.32
N ARG A 75 -17.52 8.27 -20.32
CA ARG A 75 -16.84 6.97 -20.21
C ARG A 75 -15.39 7.10 -19.73
N GLY A 76 -14.69 8.16 -20.14
CA GLY A 76 -13.30 8.39 -19.69
C GLY A 76 -13.18 8.62 -18.18
N ARG A 77 -14.19 9.23 -17.54
CA ARG A 77 -14.19 9.48 -16.09
C ARG A 77 -14.49 8.21 -15.31
N ILE A 78 -15.44 7.41 -15.78
CA ILE A 78 -15.77 6.10 -15.20
C ILE A 78 -14.56 5.17 -15.31
N TYR A 79 -13.96 5.09 -16.51
CA TYR A 79 -12.76 4.30 -16.77
C TYR A 79 -11.59 4.70 -15.88
N GLY A 80 -11.35 6.01 -15.70
CA GLY A 80 -10.30 6.49 -14.81
C GLY A 80 -10.49 6.07 -13.35
N MET A 81 -11.74 6.06 -12.85
CA MET A 81 -12.05 5.57 -11.50
C MET A 81 -11.85 4.06 -11.38
N ASP A 82 -12.27 3.29 -12.38
CA ASP A 82 -12.05 1.84 -12.41
C ASP A 82 -10.56 1.51 -12.40
N LYS A 83 -9.76 2.24 -13.19
CA LYS A 83 -8.30 2.08 -13.17
C LYS A 83 -7.67 2.48 -11.85
N ALA A 84 -8.13 3.55 -11.21
CA ALA A 84 -7.65 3.92 -9.88
C ALA A 84 -7.93 2.82 -8.84
N ILE A 85 -9.12 2.21 -8.87
CA ILE A 85 -9.49 1.10 -7.99
C ILE A 85 -8.61 -0.13 -8.26
N GLU A 86 -8.40 -0.49 -9.53
CA GLU A 86 -7.54 -1.61 -9.94
C GLU A 86 -6.09 -1.41 -9.44
N ILE A 87 -5.52 -0.22 -9.61
CA ILE A 87 -4.17 0.12 -9.14
C ILE A 87 -4.06 -0.06 -7.62
N VAL A 88 -5.06 0.38 -6.85
CA VAL A 88 -5.06 0.23 -5.38
C VAL A 88 -5.16 -1.25 -4.98
N LYS A 89 -6.02 -2.03 -5.64
CA LYS A 89 -6.14 -3.49 -5.41
C LYS A 89 -4.84 -4.23 -5.76
N ALA A 90 -4.10 -3.77 -6.76
CA ALA A 90 -2.80 -4.29 -7.15
C ALA A 90 -1.63 -3.75 -6.30
N GLY A 91 -1.90 -2.96 -5.25
CA GLY A 91 -0.86 -2.40 -4.39
C GLY A 91 0.07 -1.41 -5.11
N GLY A 92 -0.34 -0.87 -6.27
CA GLY A 92 0.49 0.00 -7.08
C GLY A 92 1.63 -0.70 -7.84
N THR A 93 1.56 -2.02 -8.00
CA THR A 93 2.62 -2.84 -8.65
C THR A 93 2.39 -3.12 -10.14
N ASP A 94 1.26 -2.70 -10.71
CA ASP A 94 1.01 -2.84 -12.15
C ASP A 94 1.85 -1.83 -12.96
N GLU A 95 2.74 -2.37 -13.81
CA GLU A 95 3.40 -1.63 -14.89
C GLU A 95 2.35 -1.19 -15.92
N VAL A 96 2.23 0.13 -16.11
CA VAL A 96 1.42 0.77 -17.16
C VAL A 96 1.95 0.52 -18.56
#